data_AF-A0A2V7XMA2-F1
#
_entry.id   AF-A0A2V7XMA2-F1
#
_cell.length_a   1.000
_cell.length_b   1.000
_cell.length_c   1.000
_cell.angle_alpha   90.00
_cell.angle_beta   90.00
_cell.angle_gamma   90.00
#
_symmetry.space_group_name_H-M   'P 1'
#
loop_
_entity.id
_entity.type
_entity.pdbx_description
1 polymer ?
#
loop_
_entity_poly.entity_id
_entity_poly.type
_entity_poly.pdbx_seq_one_letter_code
_entity_poly.pdbx_strand_id
1 'polypeptide(L)'
;MALCMREAAPIGLPVIVLDRPNPIDGVHLEGNIREEKYSSFVGMFPLPTRHGMTPGELARYFNNVFKLNSNLTVIPMRGWRRGMWWGDTGLPWVIPSPNMPTVFTATVYPGMCLVEGTNLSEGRGTTHPFEFFGAPWLEPFKLAERLNAISLPGVRFRPHYFLPKFQKHSGKVCG
;
A
#
# COMPACT_ATOMS: atom_id res chain seq x y z
N MET A 1 11.84 7.58 5.24
CA MET A 1 12.54 8.43 4.26
C MET A 1 12.48 9.90 4.62
N ALA A 2 11.33 10.58 4.56
CA ALA A 2 11.26 12.03 4.80
C ALA A 2 11.77 12.48 6.19
N LEU A 3 11.50 11.73 7.25
CA LEU A 3 12.07 12.00 8.58
C LEU A 3 13.61 11.96 8.55
N CYS A 4 14.20 10.91 7.97
CA CYS A 4 15.65 10.82 7.81
C CYS A 4 16.23 12.01 7.02
N MET A 5 15.55 12.44 5.94
CA MET A 5 15.95 13.63 5.19
C MET A 5 15.89 14.92 6.02
N ARG A 6 14.86 15.07 6.86
CA ARG A 6 14.68 16.20 7.77
C ARG A 6 15.78 16.27 8.81
N GLU A 7 16.17 15.14 9.39
CA GLU A 7 17.25 15.08 10.38
C GLU A 7 18.65 15.23 9.77
N ALA A 8 18.86 14.78 8.54
CA ALA A 8 20.13 14.93 7.83
C ALA A 8 20.42 16.38 7.39
N ALA A 9 19.37 17.15 7.08
CA ALA A 9 19.47 18.52 6.58
C ALA A 9 20.25 19.49 7.50
N PRO A 10 19.94 19.64 8.81
CA PRO A 10 20.60 20.62 9.67
C PRO A 10 22.09 20.33 9.90
N ILE A 11 22.53 19.07 9.73
CA ILE A 11 23.94 18.67 9.87
C ILE A 11 24.67 18.57 8.52
N GLY A 12 24.01 18.94 7.42
CA GLY A 12 24.58 18.92 6.07
C GLY A 12 24.91 17.51 5.54
N LEU A 13 24.35 16.46 6.15
CA LEU A 13 24.66 15.09 5.76
C LEU A 13 23.99 14.74 4.41
N PRO A 14 24.74 14.25 3.41
CA PRO A 14 24.16 13.83 2.14
C PRO A 14 23.18 12.66 2.30
N VAL A 15 22.03 12.75 1.60
CA VAL A 15 21.06 11.65 1.49
C VAL A 15 21.02 11.18 0.06
N ILE A 16 21.33 9.89 -0.16
CA ILE A 16 21.30 9.27 -1.48
C ILE A 16 20.15 8.27 -1.54
N VAL A 17 19.22 8.46 -2.48
CA VAL A 17 18.14 7.52 -2.77
C VAL A 17 18.48 6.73 -4.02
N LEU A 18 18.68 5.43 -3.86
CA LEU A 18 18.74 4.48 -4.97
C LEU A 18 17.30 4.13 -5.35
N ASP A 19 16.84 4.70 -6.45
CA ASP A 19 15.42 4.63 -6.80
C ASP A 19 14.97 3.19 -7.13
N ARG A 20 13.68 2.90 -6.94
CA ARG A 20 13.08 1.58 -7.15
C ARG A 20 11.69 1.69 -7.79
N PRO A 21 11.21 0.63 -8.47
CA PRO A 21 9.89 0.66 -9.09
C PRO A 21 8.81 0.87 -8.03
N ASN A 22 7.80 1.66 -8.36
CA ASN A 22 6.51 1.53 -7.68
C ASN A 22 5.87 0.22 -8.17
N PRO A 23 5.54 -0.74 -7.28
CA PRO A 23 5.10 -2.08 -7.70
C PRO A 23 3.71 -2.09 -8.35
N ILE A 24 2.92 -1.05 -8.11
CA ILE A 24 1.56 -0.88 -8.62
C ILE A 24 1.50 0.34 -9.54
N ASP A 25 2.48 0.45 -10.44
CA ASP A 25 2.64 1.51 -11.42
C ASP A 25 2.82 2.94 -10.87
N GLY A 26 3.16 3.85 -11.78
CA GLY A 26 3.28 5.29 -11.54
C GLY A 26 2.24 6.10 -12.32
N VAL A 27 1.12 5.50 -12.74
CA VAL A 27 0.08 6.21 -13.52
C VAL A 27 -1.15 6.47 -12.68
N HIS A 28 -1.59 5.48 -11.90
CA HIS A 28 -2.84 5.58 -11.16
C HIS A 28 -2.65 6.31 -9.84
N LEU A 29 -3.54 7.26 -9.59
CA LEU A 29 -3.68 7.98 -8.32
C LEU A 29 -5.07 7.73 -7.77
N GLU A 30 -5.15 7.26 -6.53
CA GLU A 30 -6.41 6.84 -5.90
C GLU A 30 -6.45 7.20 -4.41
N GLY A 31 -7.64 7.56 -3.92
CA GLY A 31 -7.86 7.97 -2.55
C GLY A 31 -7.87 9.50 -2.37
N ASN A 32 -8.42 9.94 -1.25
CA ASN A 32 -8.48 11.36 -0.91
C ASN A 32 -7.10 11.89 -0.49
N ILE A 33 -6.89 13.19 -0.66
CA ILE A 33 -5.76 13.86 -0.02
C ILE A 33 -6.02 13.90 1.49
N ARG A 34 -5.01 13.52 2.27
CA ARG A 34 -5.11 13.51 3.74
C ARG A 34 -5.27 14.93 4.30
N GLU A 35 -6.32 15.17 5.06
CA GLU A 35 -6.51 16.40 5.83
C GLU A 35 -5.47 16.53 6.97
N GLU A 36 -5.06 17.76 7.31
CA GLU A 36 -4.02 18.01 8.33
C GLU A 36 -4.35 17.45 9.71
N LYS A 37 -5.62 17.51 10.14
CA LYS A 37 -6.06 16.95 11.42
C LYS A 37 -5.88 15.43 11.54
N TYR A 38 -5.71 14.72 10.43
CA TYR A 38 -5.45 13.28 10.38
C TYR A 38 -3.97 12.95 10.10
N SER A 39 -3.08 13.95 10.23
CA SER A 39 -1.63 13.74 10.14
C SER A 39 -1.15 12.76 11.20
N SER A 40 -0.45 11.72 10.75
CA SER A 40 0.14 10.71 11.64
C SER A 40 1.35 10.05 10.99
N PHE A 41 2.00 9.12 11.70
CA PHE A 41 3.11 8.36 11.14
C PHE A 41 2.72 7.54 9.89
N VAL A 42 1.48 7.06 9.82
CA VAL A 42 0.94 6.28 8.70
C VAL A 42 0.26 7.14 7.62
N GLY A 43 0.37 8.46 7.73
CA GLY A 43 -0.23 9.45 6.82
C GLY A 43 0.37 10.82 7.08
N MET A 44 1.68 10.96 6.87
CA MET A 44 2.44 12.14 7.32
C MET A 44 2.35 13.32 6.35
N PHE A 45 2.18 13.04 5.06
CA PHE A 45 2.16 14.05 4.01
C PHE A 45 0.80 14.01 3.29
N PRO A 46 0.34 15.15 2.73
CA PRO A 46 -0.90 15.25 1.97
C PRO A 46 -0.77 14.57 0.61
N LEU A 47 -0.69 13.24 0.63
CA LEU A 47 -0.67 12.37 -0.54
C LEU A 47 -1.94 11.50 -0.55
N PRO A 48 -2.41 11.11 -1.74
CA PRO A 48 -3.46 10.10 -1.84
C PRO A 48 -2.90 8.72 -1.45
N THR A 49 -3.78 7.80 -1.06
CA THR A 49 -3.39 6.45 -0.61
C THR A 49 -2.54 5.71 -1.65
N ARG A 50 -2.95 5.77 -2.93
CA ARG A 50 -2.11 5.37 -4.07
C ARG A 50 -1.56 6.64 -4.72
N HIS A 51 -0.28 6.92 -4.47
CA HIS A 51 0.36 8.18 -4.88
C HIS A 51 1.07 8.12 -6.25
N GLY A 52 1.21 6.93 -6.85
CA GLY A 52 1.78 6.78 -8.20
C GLY A 52 3.21 7.31 -8.38
N MET A 53 4.02 7.34 -7.32
CA MET A 53 5.40 7.87 -7.37
C MET A 53 6.42 6.82 -6.96
N THR A 54 7.63 6.87 -7.53
CA THR A 54 8.77 6.10 -7.02
C THR A 54 9.28 6.69 -5.70
N PRO A 55 10.08 5.95 -4.89
CA PRO A 55 10.76 6.51 -3.73
C PRO A 55 11.62 7.74 -4.05
N GLY A 56 12.29 7.76 -5.21
CA GLY A 56 13.06 8.90 -5.68
C GLY A 56 12.20 10.12 -6.00
N GLU A 57 11.06 9.92 -6.65
CA GLU A 57 10.07 10.98 -6.90
C GLU A 57 9.48 11.53 -5.60
N LEU A 58 9.12 10.64 -4.66
CA LEU A 58 8.67 11.01 -3.33
C LEU A 58 9.72 11.82 -2.56
N ALA A 59 10.99 11.42 -2.59
CA ALA A 59 12.07 12.16 -1.94
C ALA A 59 12.18 13.58 -2.50
N ARG A 60 12.17 13.73 -3.84
CA ARG A 60 12.18 15.05 -4.48
C ARG A 60 10.95 15.88 -4.11
N TYR A 61 9.76 15.27 -4.14
CA TYR A 61 8.52 15.92 -3.72
C TYR A 61 8.63 16.44 -2.28
N PHE A 62 9.05 15.60 -1.33
CA PHE A 62 9.20 16.01 0.06
C PHE A 62 10.21 17.16 0.20
N ASN A 63 11.37 17.05 -0.44
CA ASN A 63 12.41 18.07 -0.34
C ASN A 63 11.95 19.43 -0.90
N ASN A 64 11.26 19.41 -2.04
CA ASN A 64 10.88 20.62 -2.77
C ASN A 64 9.62 21.29 -2.23
N VAL A 65 8.61 20.51 -1.86
CA VAL A 65 7.30 21.01 -1.42
C VAL A 65 7.32 21.38 0.05
N PHE A 66 7.96 20.56 0.90
CA PHE A 66 8.03 20.80 2.34
C PHE A 66 9.33 21.48 2.77
N LYS A 67 10.12 21.95 1.80
CA LYS A 67 11.36 22.71 2.02
C LYS A 67 12.26 22.07 3.08
N LEU A 68 12.45 20.74 2.96
CA LEU A 68 13.27 20.01 3.93
C LEU A 68 14.75 20.43 3.85
N ASN A 69 15.18 21.05 2.74
CA ASN A 69 16.55 21.52 2.52
C ASN A 69 17.61 20.42 2.72
N SER A 70 17.24 19.17 2.43
CA SER A 70 18.14 18.03 2.48
C SER A 70 19.09 18.07 1.28
N ASN A 71 20.37 17.73 1.51
CA ASN A 71 21.36 17.50 0.46
C ASN A 71 21.05 16.16 -0.24
N LEU A 72 20.03 16.17 -1.09
CA LEU A 72 19.44 15.00 -1.71
C LEU A 72 20.06 14.70 -3.08
N THR A 73 20.56 13.49 -3.24
CA THR A 73 20.87 12.89 -4.55
C THR A 73 19.92 11.72 -4.80
N VAL A 74 19.25 11.71 -5.95
CA VAL A 74 18.44 10.56 -6.40
C VAL A 74 19.13 9.93 -7.59
N ILE A 75 19.46 8.64 -7.47
CA ILE A 75 19.99 7.82 -8.57
C ILE A 75 18.81 7.17 -9.27
N PRO A 76 18.39 7.64 -10.46
CA PRO A 76 17.21 7.13 -11.13
C PRO A 76 17.47 5.73 -11.70
N MET A 77 16.41 4.92 -11.77
CA MET A 77 16.43 3.67 -12.51
C MET A 77 16.60 3.94 -14.01
N ARG A 78 17.12 2.93 -14.74
CA ARG A 78 17.09 2.91 -16.20
C ARG A 78 16.02 1.93 -16.67
N GLY A 79 15.30 2.29 -17.73
CA GLY A 79 14.33 1.41 -18.39
C GLY A 79 12.94 1.32 -17.72
N TRP A 80 12.81 1.71 -16.44
CA TRP A 80 11.49 1.79 -15.81
C TRP A 80 10.61 2.83 -16.49
N ARG A 81 9.36 2.48 -16.75
CA ARG A 81 8.34 3.37 -17.30
C ARG A 81 7.16 3.41 -16.35
N ARG A 82 6.49 4.55 -16.24
CA ARG A 82 5.40 4.76 -15.27
C ARG A 82 4.28 3.72 -15.41
N GLY A 83 3.98 3.25 -16.62
CA GLY A 83 2.95 2.24 -16.83
C GLY A 83 3.35 0.80 -16.49
N MET A 84 4.60 0.55 -16.08
CA MET A 84 5.04 -0.79 -15.70
C MET A 84 4.43 -1.20 -14.36
N TRP A 85 3.80 -2.37 -14.35
CA TRP A 85 3.52 -3.12 -13.14
C TRP A 85 4.78 -3.87 -12.70
N TRP A 86 4.81 -4.36 -11.46
CA TRP A 86 6.00 -5.10 -10.98
C TRP A 86 6.39 -6.26 -11.90
N GLY A 87 5.40 -6.99 -12.45
CA GLY A 87 5.62 -8.10 -13.37
C GLY A 87 6.39 -7.71 -14.64
N ASP A 88 6.22 -6.48 -15.13
CA ASP A 88 6.90 -5.98 -16.34
C ASP A 88 8.39 -5.69 -16.09
N THR A 89 8.81 -5.58 -14.83
CA THR A 89 10.19 -5.26 -14.47
C THR A 89 11.13 -6.45 -14.59
N GLY A 90 10.60 -7.68 -14.58
CA GLY A 90 11.37 -8.91 -14.52
C GLY A 90 12.16 -9.13 -13.21
N LEU A 91 11.97 -8.27 -12.19
CA LEU A 91 12.67 -8.37 -10.92
C LEU A 91 12.00 -9.37 -9.96
N PRO A 92 12.78 -10.09 -9.14
CA PRO A 92 12.22 -10.98 -8.13
C PRO A 92 11.46 -10.18 -7.07
N TRP A 93 10.33 -10.70 -6.61
CA TRP A 93 9.58 -10.13 -5.48
C TRP A 93 10.27 -10.51 -4.17
N VAL A 94 11.00 -9.57 -3.59
CA VAL A 94 11.49 -9.69 -2.21
C VAL A 94 10.42 -9.14 -1.29
N ILE A 95 9.88 -9.99 -0.44
CA ILE A 95 8.76 -9.69 0.47
C ILE A 95 9.09 -8.45 1.32
N PRO A 96 8.39 -7.30 1.13
CA PRO A 96 8.73 -6.07 1.84
C PRO A 96 8.22 -6.07 3.30
N SER A 97 7.26 -6.94 3.63
CA SER A 97 6.80 -7.18 5.00
C SER A 97 6.16 -8.57 5.13
N PRO A 98 6.08 -9.16 6.34
CA PRO A 98 5.53 -10.51 6.52
C PRO A 98 4.12 -10.73 5.94
N ASN A 99 3.29 -9.68 5.88
CA ASN A 99 1.92 -9.74 5.34
C ASN A 99 1.80 -9.12 3.94
N MET A 100 2.91 -8.99 3.21
CA MET A 100 2.95 -8.61 1.79
C MET A 100 3.69 -9.70 0.98
N PRO A 101 3.20 -10.96 1.00
CA PRO A 101 3.94 -12.08 0.43
C PRO A 101 4.03 -12.03 -1.09
N THR A 102 3.10 -11.38 -1.77
CA THR A 102 3.02 -11.36 -3.25
C THR A 102 2.75 -9.96 -3.80
N VAL A 103 2.98 -9.80 -5.11
CA VAL A 103 2.60 -8.60 -5.88
C VAL A 103 1.07 -8.44 -5.93
N PHE A 104 0.31 -9.53 -5.86
CA PHE A 104 -1.16 -9.47 -5.81
C PHE A 104 -1.62 -8.78 -4.53
N THR A 105 -0.98 -9.09 -3.40
CA THR A 105 -1.22 -8.39 -2.14
C THR A 105 -0.93 -6.89 -2.29
N ALA A 106 0.18 -6.52 -2.94
CA ALA A 106 0.53 -5.12 -3.17
C ALA A 106 -0.50 -4.38 -4.04
N THR A 107 -1.10 -5.08 -5.01
CA THR A 107 -2.13 -4.56 -5.92
C THR A 107 -3.40 -4.13 -5.17
N VAL A 108 -3.84 -4.95 -4.21
CA VAL A 108 -5.09 -4.68 -3.47
C VAL A 108 -4.87 -3.88 -2.18
N TYR A 109 -3.63 -3.85 -1.66
CA TYR A 109 -3.30 -3.22 -0.39
C TYR A 109 -3.79 -1.77 -0.23
N PRO A 110 -3.71 -0.86 -1.23
CA PRO A 110 -4.20 0.51 -1.07
C PRO A 110 -5.67 0.61 -0.64
N GLY A 111 -6.53 -0.28 -1.15
CA GLY A 111 -7.93 -0.35 -0.74
C GLY A 111 -8.13 -1.23 0.49
N MET A 112 -7.50 -2.41 0.51
CA MET A 112 -7.72 -3.43 1.53
C MET A 112 -7.13 -3.07 2.89
N CYS A 113 -6.09 -2.24 2.93
CA CYS A 113 -5.55 -1.74 4.20
C CYS A 113 -6.56 -0.85 4.95
N LEU A 114 -7.54 -0.24 4.27
CA LEU A 114 -8.59 0.55 4.95
C LEU A 114 -9.48 -0.32 5.86
N VAL A 115 -9.57 -1.63 5.58
CA VAL A 115 -10.27 -2.61 6.41
C VAL A 115 -9.63 -2.72 7.80
N GLU A 116 -8.35 -2.36 7.95
CA GLU A 116 -7.68 -2.33 9.26
C GLU A 116 -8.39 -1.40 10.25
N GLY A 117 -8.99 -0.30 9.76
CA GLY A 117 -9.78 0.64 10.56
C GLY A 117 -11.18 0.16 10.94
N THR A 118 -11.54 -1.07 10.58
CA THR A 118 -12.84 -1.69 10.88
C THR A 118 -12.70 -2.91 11.80
N ASN A 119 -13.83 -3.47 12.22
CA ASN A 119 -13.87 -4.73 12.99
C ASN A 119 -13.83 -6.00 12.11
N LEU A 120 -13.67 -5.88 10.80
CA LEU A 120 -13.44 -7.01 9.90
C LEU A 120 -11.96 -7.45 9.99
N SER A 121 -11.72 -8.74 9.82
CA SER A 121 -10.39 -9.26 9.51
C SER A 121 -10.05 -8.87 8.08
N GLU A 122 -8.85 -8.35 7.87
CA GLU A 122 -8.25 -8.10 6.56
C GLU A 122 -7.39 -9.29 6.06
N GLY A 123 -7.67 -10.51 6.53
CA GLY A 123 -7.00 -11.73 6.07
C GLY A 123 -5.61 -11.98 6.68
N ARG A 124 -5.08 -11.08 7.52
CA ARG A 124 -3.90 -11.39 8.35
C ARG A 124 -4.19 -12.63 9.21
N GLY A 125 -3.19 -13.49 9.39
CA GLY A 125 -3.40 -14.81 9.99
C GLY A 125 -3.75 -15.91 9.00
N THR A 126 -3.75 -15.64 7.70
CA THR A 126 -3.98 -16.62 6.62
C THR A 126 -2.82 -16.61 5.61
N THR A 127 -2.90 -17.42 4.56
CA THR A 127 -1.97 -17.41 3.43
C THR A 127 -2.26 -16.31 2.40
N HIS A 128 -3.34 -15.54 2.57
CA HIS A 128 -3.80 -14.50 1.65
C HIS A 128 -4.12 -13.19 2.42
N PRO A 129 -3.14 -12.58 3.10
CA PRO A 129 -3.35 -11.30 3.78
C PRO A 129 -3.77 -10.23 2.78
N PHE A 130 -4.71 -9.36 3.16
CA PHE A 130 -5.35 -8.30 2.37
C PHE A 130 -6.11 -8.75 1.12
N GLU A 131 -5.92 -9.97 0.64
CA GLU A 131 -6.72 -10.55 -0.44
C GLU A 131 -8.04 -11.13 0.10
N PHE A 132 -8.09 -11.48 1.40
CA PHE A 132 -9.31 -11.85 2.11
C PHE A 132 -9.79 -10.73 3.02
N PHE A 133 -11.10 -10.67 3.24
CA PHE A 133 -11.70 -9.93 4.33
C PHE A 133 -12.97 -10.60 4.82
N GLY A 134 -13.32 -10.40 6.09
CA GLY A 134 -14.47 -11.08 6.66
C GLY A 134 -14.59 -10.97 8.18
N ALA A 135 -15.63 -11.58 8.73
CA ALA A 135 -15.84 -11.67 10.17
C ALA A 135 -16.69 -12.91 10.54
N PRO A 136 -16.68 -13.37 11.81
CA PRO A 136 -17.45 -14.55 12.20
C PRO A 136 -18.96 -14.44 12.08
N TRP A 137 -19.47 -13.21 12.04
CA TRP A 137 -20.90 -12.91 11.93
C TRP A 137 -21.32 -12.58 10.49
N LEU A 138 -20.39 -12.63 9.54
CA LEU A 138 -20.63 -12.21 8.17
C LEU A 138 -21.12 -13.40 7.34
N GLU A 139 -22.11 -13.15 6.48
CA GLU A 139 -22.69 -14.13 5.56
C GLU A 139 -22.02 -14.01 4.17
N PRO A 140 -20.99 -14.82 3.84
CA PRO A 140 -20.12 -14.61 2.68
C PRO A 140 -20.89 -14.58 1.36
N PHE A 141 -21.84 -15.51 1.20
CA PHE A 141 -22.60 -15.64 -0.04
C PHE A 141 -23.49 -14.43 -0.29
N LYS A 142 -24.21 -13.97 0.74
CA LYS A 142 -25.07 -12.77 0.65
C LYS A 142 -24.23 -11.52 0.41
N LEU A 143 -23.06 -11.41 1.04
CA LEU A 143 -22.18 -10.27 0.80
C LEU A 143 -21.60 -10.30 -0.62
N ALA A 144 -21.08 -11.44 -1.07
CA ALA A 144 -20.50 -11.57 -2.40
C ALA A 144 -21.53 -11.29 -3.50
N GLU A 145 -22.78 -11.76 -3.35
CA GLU A 145 -23.88 -11.41 -4.25
C GLU A 145 -24.09 -9.89 -4.33
N ARG A 146 -24.23 -9.23 -3.17
CA ARG A 146 -24.43 -7.78 -3.09
C ARG A 146 -23.28 -6.99 -3.69
N LEU A 147 -22.03 -7.38 -3.42
CA LEU A 147 -20.85 -6.69 -3.95
C LEU A 147 -20.68 -6.92 -5.45
N ASN A 148 -20.94 -8.14 -5.94
CA ASN A 148 -20.89 -8.43 -7.38
C ASN A 148 -21.99 -7.70 -8.16
N ALA A 149 -23.15 -7.43 -7.56
CA ALA A 149 -24.21 -6.64 -8.19
C ALA A 149 -23.77 -5.20 -8.52
N ILE A 150 -22.77 -4.65 -7.82
CA ILE A 150 -22.19 -3.33 -8.11
C ILE A 150 -21.47 -3.32 -9.47
N SER A 151 -21.06 -4.48 -9.99
CA SER A 151 -20.42 -4.63 -11.30
C SER A 151 -19.14 -3.78 -11.46
N LEU A 152 -18.30 -3.77 -10.42
CA LEU A 152 -17.03 -3.05 -10.44
C LEU A 152 -16.10 -3.59 -11.55
N PRO A 153 -15.58 -2.73 -12.44
CA PRO A 153 -14.70 -3.17 -13.52
C PRO A 153 -13.45 -3.89 -13.00
N GLY A 154 -13.15 -5.06 -13.57
CA GLY A 154 -11.95 -5.83 -13.22
C GLY A 154 -12.00 -6.51 -11.84
N VAL A 155 -13.13 -6.48 -11.13
CA VAL A 155 -13.27 -7.04 -9.78
C VAL A 155 -14.35 -8.12 -9.76
N ARG A 156 -14.07 -9.21 -9.04
CA ARG A 156 -15.06 -10.22 -8.68
C ARG A 156 -14.88 -10.67 -7.24
N PHE A 157 -15.97 -10.66 -6.48
CA PHE A 157 -15.98 -11.13 -5.11
C PHE A 157 -16.37 -12.61 -5.09
N ARG A 158 -15.54 -13.44 -4.44
CA ARG A 158 -15.81 -14.87 -4.25
C ARG A 158 -16.13 -15.11 -2.77
N PRO A 159 -17.29 -15.69 -2.42
CA PRO A 159 -17.57 -16.05 -1.04
C PRO A 159 -16.53 -17.07 -0.55
N HIS A 160 -16.03 -16.90 0.67
CA HIS A 160 -14.99 -17.75 1.22
C HIS A 160 -15.08 -17.79 2.75
N TYR A 161 -14.82 -18.95 3.34
CA TYR A 161 -14.61 -19.09 4.77
C TYR A 161 -13.12 -19.26 5.05
N PHE A 162 -12.61 -18.55 6.05
CA PHE A 162 -11.20 -18.65 6.45
C PHE A 162 -11.05 -18.56 7.97
N LEU A 163 -9.95 -19.10 8.50
CA LEU A 163 -9.67 -19.16 9.93
C LEU A 163 -8.33 -18.46 10.22
N PRO A 164 -8.34 -17.18 10.62
CA PRO A 164 -7.11 -16.48 11.02
C PRO A 164 -6.40 -17.20 12.16
N LYS A 165 -5.07 -17.35 12.06
CA LYS A 165 -4.21 -17.90 13.12
C LYS A 165 -3.67 -16.86 14.09
N PHE A 166 -3.71 -15.58 13.73
CA PHE A 166 -3.33 -14.45 14.58
C PHE A 166 -4.08 -13.18 14.11
N GLN A 167 -3.96 -12.06 14.85
CA GLN A 167 -4.73 -10.82 14.65
C GLN A 167 -6.26 -10.98 14.87
N LYS A 168 -7.06 -10.11 14.24
CA LYS A 168 -8.52 -10.04 14.39
C LYS A 168 -9.17 -11.39 14.09
N HIS A 169 -10.11 -11.77 14.95
CA HIS A 169 -10.85 -13.03 14.87
C HIS A 169 -9.99 -14.29 14.88
N SER A 170 -8.77 -14.22 15.44
CA SER A 170 -7.91 -15.40 15.61
C SER A 170 -8.66 -16.57 16.24
N GLY A 171 -8.55 -17.75 15.63
CA GLY A 171 -9.20 -18.98 16.10
C GLY A 171 -10.71 -19.05 15.85
N LYS A 172 -11.31 -18.08 15.15
CA LYS A 172 -12.72 -18.09 14.76
C LYS A 172 -12.86 -18.12 13.24
N VAL A 173 -13.80 -18.92 12.74
CA VAL A 173 -14.12 -18.94 11.30
C VAL A 173 -14.73 -17.59 10.93
N CYS A 174 -14.14 -16.93 9.94
CA CYS A 174 -14.70 -15.75 9.28
C CYS A 174 -15.35 -16.17 7.96
N GLY A 175 -16.46 -15.53 7.63
CA GLY A 175 -17.05 -15.51 6.29
C GLY A 175 -16.97 -14.13 5.67
#